data_AF-A0A9E1EKT5-F1
#
_entry.id   AF-A0A9E1EKT5-F1
#
_cell.length_a   1.000
_cell.length_b   1.000
_cell.length_c   1.000
_cell.angle_alpha   90.00
_cell.angle_beta   90.00
_cell.angle_gamma   90.00
#
_symmetry.space_group_name_H-M   'P 1'
#
loop_
_entity.id
_entity.type
_entity.pdbx_description
1 polymer ?
#
loop_
_entity_poly.entity_id
_entity_poly.type
_entity_poly.pdbx_seq_one_letter_code
_entity_poly.pdbx_strand_id
1 'polypeptide(L)'
;MTYQEKVKFLKRYKQIDKEITQLLREKSEIFSLGTKITPTYSDMPKGTNESDKVQSTVEKLEEYERKIGIRIDDWCEAKLDIEKAIHTVESDTLRLLLRYRYINGWTWEKIAVEMNYAYRNVTRLHGKAINLIKI
;
A
#
# COMPACT_ATOMS: atom_id res chain seq x y z
N MET A 1 8.80 -7.45 22.43
CA MET A 1 8.65 -6.14 21.76
C MET A 1 7.98 -5.12 22.66
N THR A 2 8.45 -3.87 22.64
CA THR A 2 7.79 -2.72 23.29
C THR A 2 6.50 -2.32 22.58
N TYR A 3 5.65 -1.50 23.22
CA TYR A 3 4.43 -0.97 22.58
C TYR A 3 4.73 -0.26 21.25
N GLN A 4 5.79 0.54 21.21
CA GLN A 4 6.18 1.30 20.01
C GLN A 4 6.61 0.37 18.88
N GLU A 5 7.37 -0.68 19.19
CA GLU A 5 7.79 -1.69 18.21
C GLU A 5 6.60 -2.45 17.62
N LYS A 6 5.63 -2.86 18.46
CA LYS A 6 4.40 -3.51 17.99
C LYS A 6 3.61 -2.58 17.06
N VAL A 7 3.45 -1.32 17.43
CA VAL A 7 2.76 -0.33 16.56
C VAL A 7 3.52 -0.11 15.25
N LYS A 8 4.85 -0.11 15.26
CA LYS A 8 5.68 -0.02 14.05
C LYS A 8 5.45 -1.23 13.15
N PHE A 9 5.46 -2.44 13.70
CA PHE A 9 5.14 -3.68 12.98
C PHE A 9 3.77 -3.59 12.29
N LEU A 10 2.72 -3.20 13.02
CA LEU A 10 1.35 -3.10 12.50
C LEU A 10 1.16 -1.99 11.45
N LYS A 11 2.12 -1.08 11.30
CA LYS A 11 2.10 0.01 10.32
C LYS A 11 3.08 -0.19 9.17
N ARG A 12 3.86 -1.28 9.14
CA ARG A 12 4.94 -1.46 8.15
C ARG A 12 4.45 -1.43 6.71
N TYR A 13 3.24 -1.94 6.46
CA TYR A 13 2.59 -1.91 5.14
C TYR A 13 2.44 -0.48 4.59
N LYS A 14 2.34 0.54 5.46
CA LYS A 14 2.17 1.94 5.03
C LYS A 14 3.39 2.49 4.30
N GLN A 15 4.58 1.98 4.59
CA GLN A 15 5.77 2.38 3.85
C GLN A 15 5.75 1.76 2.45
N ILE A 16 5.37 0.48 2.36
CA ILE A 16 5.20 -0.23 1.09
C ILE A 16 4.10 0.44 0.24
N ASP A 17 2.98 0.83 0.85
CA ASP A 17 1.88 1.55 0.20
C ASP A 17 2.32 2.89 -0.43
N LYS A 18 3.19 3.64 0.25
CA LYS A 18 3.80 4.86 -0.30
C LYS A 18 4.70 4.56 -1.48
N GLU A 19 5.50 3.50 -1.39
CA GLU A 19 6.40 3.09 -2.47
C GLU A 19 5.61 2.63 -3.71
N ILE A 20 4.53 1.85 -3.53
CA ILE A 20 3.60 1.49 -4.60
C ILE A 20 3.00 2.75 -5.24
N THR A 21 2.53 3.71 -4.44
CA THR A 21 1.97 4.97 -4.94
C THR A 21 2.98 5.76 -5.76
N GLN A 22 4.24 5.82 -5.31
CA GLN A 22 5.30 6.48 -6.05
C GLN A 22 5.59 5.77 -7.38
N LEU A 23 5.71 4.44 -7.38
CA LEU A 23 5.94 3.66 -8.60
C LEU A 23 4.79 3.81 -9.61
N LEU A 24 3.54 3.86 -9.14
CA LEU A 24 2.37 4.11 -9.99
C LEU A 24 2.44 5.50 -10.64
N ARG A 25 2.86 6.51 -9.88
CA ARG A 25 3.05 7.87 -10.41
C ARG A 25 4.15 7.90 -11.47
N GLU A 26 5.31 7.33 -11.18
CA GLU A 26 6.43 7.27 -12.13
C GLU A 26 6.04 6.52 -13.42
N LYS A 27 5.31 5.40 -13.31
CA LYS A 27 4.74 4.67 -14.45
C LYS A 27 3.83 5.58 -15.29
N SER A 28 2.94 6.34 -14.64
CA SER A 28 2.03 7.28 -15.31
C SER A 28 2.78 8.41 -16.02
N GLU A 29 3.87 8.90 -15.44
CA GLU A 29 4.72 9.94 -16.04
C GLU A 29 5.44 9.39 -17.28
N ILE A 30 6.01 8.18 -17.21
CA ILE A 30 6.65 7.51 -18.36
C ILE A 30 5.64 7.26 -19.48
N PHE A 31 4.44 6.77 -19.14
CA PHE A 31 3.38 6.56 -20.12
C PHE A 31 3.02 7.88 -20.83
N SER A 32 2.84 8.96 -20.08
CA SER A 32 2.52 10.29 -20.62
C SER A 32 3.62 10.84 -21.54
N LEU A 33 4.89 10.59 -21.21
CA LEU A 33 6.02 10.95 -22.07
C LEU A 33 6.06 10.09 -23.34
N GLY A 34 5.83 8.77 -23.21
CA GLY A 34 5.76 7.84 -24.33
C GLY A 34 4.66 8.19 -25.33
N THR A 35 3.46 8.53 -24.84
CA THR A 35 2.32 8.94 -25.69
C THR A 35 2.58 10.24 -26.45
N LYS A 36 3.39 11.15 -25.90
CA LYS A 36 3.80 12.39 -26.59
C LYS A 36 4.86 12.15 -27.67
N ILE A 37 5.64 11.08 -27.52
CA ILE A 37 6.71 10.68 -28.45
C ILE A 37 6.18 9.76 -29.54
N THR A 38 4.97 9.20 -29.39
CA THR A 38 4.38 8.26 -30.36
C THR A 38 4.28 8.96 -31.73
N PRO A 39 4.79 8.34 -32.81
CA PRO A 39 4.98 9.02 -34.08
C PRO A 39 3.64 9.48 -34.65
N THR A 40 3.56 10.76 -35.01
CA THR A 40 2.55 11.24 -35.96
C THR A 40 2.82 10.51 -37.27
N TYR A 41 1.90 9.66 -37.71
CA TYR A 41 1.96 9.05 -39.04
C TYR A 41 1.92 10.19 -40.08
N SER A 42 3.10 10.64 -40.51
CA SER A 42 3.28 11.57 -41.62
C SER A 42 3.83 10.79 -42.81
N ASP A 43 3.32 11.05 -44.01
CA ASP A 43 3.66 10.38 -45.28
C ASP A 43 5.13 10.58 -45.77
N MET A 44 6.08 10.92 -44.89
CA MET A 44 7.51 11.00 -45.22
C MET A 44 8.30 9.91 -44.51
N PRO A 45 9.23 9.21 -45.20
CA PRO A 45 10.10 8.23 -44.57
C PRO A 45 11.11 8.96 -43.68
N LYS A 46 10.91 8.88 -42.36
CA LYS A 46 11.91 9.30 -41.36
C LYS A 46 12.50 8.05 -40.71
N GLY A 47 13.83 7.99 -40.69
CA GLY A 47 14.61 6.81 -40.31
C GLY A 47 14.47 6.41 -38.84
N THR A 48 14.59 5.09 -38.62
CA THR A 48 14.96 4.24 -37.46
C THR A 48 14.90 4.74 -36.00
N ASN A 49 14.98 6.03 -35.71
CA ASN A 49 15.10 6.57 -34.34
C ASN A 49 13.75 6.67 -33.58
N GLU A 50 12.61 6.66 -34.26
CA GLU A 50 11.29 6.78 -33.61
C GLU A 50 10.80 5.43 -33.06
N SER A 51 11.05 4.32 -33.78
CA SER A 51 10.74 2.96 -33.31
C SER A 51 11.48 2.61 -32.03
N ASP A 52 12.76 2.98 -31.94
CA ASP A 52 13.62 2.64 -30.81
C ASP A 52 13.18 3.35 -29.52
N LYS A 53 12.66 4.58 -29.63
CA LYS A 53 12.12 5.34 -28.48
C LYS A 53 10.81 4.76 -27.97
N VAL A 54 9.94 4.31 -28.87
CA VAL A 54 8.69 3.65 -28.50
C VAL A 54 9.01 2.32 -27.80
N GLN A 55 9.91 1.52 -28.37
CA GLN A 55 10.35 0.25 -27.77
C GLN A 55 10.96 0.46 -26.38
N SER A 56 11.89 1.42 -26.23
CA SER A 56 12.49 1.75 -24.93
C SER A 56 11.48 2.23 -23.89
N THR A 57 10.39 2.86 -24.33
CA THR A 57 9.31 3.28 -23.42
C THR A 57 8.49 2.08 -22.95
N VAL A 58 8.17 1.14 -23.84
CA VAL A 58 7.46 -0.10 -23.51
C VAL A 58 8.27 -0.93 -22.51
N GLU A 59 9.56 -1.15 -22.76
CA GLU A 59 10.45 -1.89 -21.85
C GLU A 59 10.47 -1.29 -20.44
N LYS A 60 10.47 0.05 -20.33
CA LYS A 60 10.39 0.73 -19.03
C LYS A 60 9.04 0.53 -18.36
N LEU A 61 7.93 0.57 -19.10
CA LEU A 61 6.61 0.33 -18.52
C LEU A 61 6.50 -1.07 -17.94
N GLU A 62 7.00 -2.08 -18.64
CA GLU A 62 7.04 -3.47 -18.17
C GLU A 62 7.91 -3.61 -16.90
N GLU A 63 9.06 -2.93 -16.84
CA GLU A 63 9.90 -2.87 -15.64
C GLU A 63 9.14 -2.30 -14.43
N TYR A 64 8.42 -1.20 -14.61
CA TYR A 64 7.62 -0.59 -13.56
C TYR A 64 6.44 -1.47 -13.13
N GLU A 65 5.78 -2.15 -14.06
CA GLU A 65 4.72 -3.13 -13.76
C GLU A 65 5.24 -4.26 -12.88
N ARG A 66 6.40 -4.82 -13.22
CA ARG A 66 7.03 -5.87 -12.40
C ARG A 66 7.39 -5.37 -11.00
N LYS A 67 7.99 -4.18 -10.90
CA LYS A 67 8.32 -3.56 -9.60
C LYS A 67 7.07 -3.36 -8.74
N ILE A 68 5.98 -2.85 -9.34
CA ILE A 68 4.70 -2.67 -8.65
C ILE A 68 4.17 -4.02 -8.18
N GLY A 69 4.20 -5.06 -9.03
CA GLY A 69 3.78 -6.42 -8.67
C GLY A 69 4.51 -6.95 -7.44
N ILE A 70 5.84 -6.90 -7.43
CA ILE A 70 6.66 -7.32 -6.29
C ILE A 70 6.25 -6.57 -5.01
N ARG A 71 6.04 -5.25 -5.08
CA ARG A 71 5.63 -4.48 -3.91
C ARG A 71 4.21 -4.76 -3.45
N ILE A 72 3.30 -5.10 -4.36
CA ILE A 72 1.95 -5.56 -4.01
C ILE A 72 2.03 -6.89 -3.26
N ASP A 73 2.89 -7.82 -3.70
CA ASP A 73 3.12 -9.08 -3.01
C ASP A 73 3.67 -8.83 -1.60
N ASP A 74 4.71 -8.00 -1.45
CA ASP A 74 5.26 -7.58 -0.14
C ASP A 74 4.18 -6.95 0.75
N TRP A 75 3.30 -6.14 0.17
CA TRP A 75 2.20 -5.48 0.88
C TRP A 75 1.15 -6.50 1.37
N CYS A 76 0.80 -7.48 0.53
CA CYS A 76 -0.10 -8.58 0.87
C CYS A 76 0.47 -9.44 2.00
N GLU A 77 1.75 -9.82 1.91
CA GLU A 77 2.45 -10.55 2.97
C GLU A 77 2.49 -9.76 4.28
N ALA A 78 2.79 -8.46 4.21
CA ALA A 78 2.78 -7.60 5.39
C ALA A 78 1.40 -7.54 6.04
N LYS A 79 0.32 -7.46 5.26
CA LYS A 79 -1.06 -7.49 5.77
C LYS A 79 -1.42 -8.84 6.39
N LEU A 80 -1.00 -9.95 5.76
CA LEU A 80 -1.23 -11.29 6.26
C LEU A 80 -0.56 -11.51 7.62
N ASP A 81 0.69 -11.09 7.77
CA ASP A 81 1.42 -11.20 9.04
C ASP A 81 0.82 -10.33 10.14
N ILE A 82 0.35 -9.14 9.79
CA ILE A 82 -0.40 -8.27 10.70
C ILE A 82 -1.69 -8.98 11.14
N GLU A 83 -2.41 -9.61 10.21
CA GLU A 83 -3.63 -10.34 10.51
C GLU A 83 -3.37 -11.53 11.45
N LYS A 84 -2.31 -12.31 11.21
CA LYS A 84 -1.86 -13.38 12.11
C LYS A 84 -1.56 -12.85 13.52
N ALA A 85 -0.86 -11.71 13.62
CA ALA A 85 -0.57 -11.08 14.90
C ALA A 85 -1.85 -10.61 15.62
N ILE A 86 -2.80 -10.02 14.90
CA ILE A 86 -4.10 -9.62 15.45
C ILE A 86 -4.86 -10.84 15.96
N HIS A 87 -4.79 -11.98 15.26
CA HIS A 87 -5.48 -13.21 15.65
C HIS A 87 -5.03 -13.76 17.01
N THR A 88 -3.84 -13.40 17.50
CA THR A 88 -3.36 -13.80 18.83
C THR A 88 -4.14 -13.18 19.99
N VAL A 89 -4.95 -12.14 19.73
CA VAL A 89 -5.80 -11.49 20.73
C VAL A 89 -7.13 -12.24 20.84
N GLU A 90 -7.44 -12.77 22.02
CA GLU A 90 -8.64 -13.59 22.23
C GLU A 90 -9.96 -12.83 22.06
N SER A 91 -10.00 -11.55 22.44
CA SER A 91 -11.23 -10.75 22.38
C SER A 91 -11.56 -10.32 20.94
N ASP A 92 -12.72 -10.75 20.45
CA ASP A 92 -13.26 -10.41 19.14
C ASP A 92 -13.38 -8.90 18.92
N THR A 93 -13.90 -8.17 19.92
CA THR A 93 -14.02 -6.71 19.88
C THR A 93 -12.68 -6.02 19.69
N LEU A 94 -11.63 -6.51 20.37
CA LEU A 94 -10.28 -5.94 20.24
C LEU A 94 -9.65 -6.30 18.90
N ARG A 95 -9.85 -7.53 18.39
CA ARG A 95 -9.40 -7.90 17.04
C ARG A 95 -10.07 -7.03 15.97
N LEU A 96 -11.37 -6.82 16.08
CA LEU A 96 -12.13 -5.99 15.15
C LEU A 96 -11.61 -4.54 15.14
N LEU A 97 -11.40 -3.96 16.32
CA LEU A 97 -10.79 -2.64 16.47
C LEU A 97 -9.42 -2.55 15.77
N LEU A 98 -8.56 -3.56 15.98
CA LEU A 98 -7.24 -3.62 15.36
C LEU A 98 -7.34 -3.75 13.83
N ARG A 99 -8.27 -4.57 13.32
CA ARG A 99 -8.53 -4.70 11.87
C ARG A 99 -8.96 -3.37 11.26
N TYR A 100 -9.94 -2.69 11.86
CA TYR A 100 -10.34 -1.36 11.37
C TYR A 100 -9.16 -0.39 11.33
N ARG A 101 -8.30 -0.42 12.34
CA ARG A 101 -7.18 0.51 12.44
C ARG A 101 -6.04 0.20 11.46
N TYR A 102 -5.64 -1.06 11.35
CA TYR A 102 -4.39 -1.47 10.69
C TYR A 102 -4.59 -2.23 9.38
N ILE A 103 -5.75 -2.86 9.19
CA ILE A 103 -6.11 -3.50 7.93
C ILE A 103 -6.88 -2.51 7.06
N ASN A 104 -7.99 -1.96 7.56
CA ASN A 104 -8.82 -1.02 6.80
C ASN A 104 -8.29 0.43 6.80
N GLY A 105 -7.36 0.76 7.69
CA GLY A 105 -6.73 2.08 7.74
C GLY A 105 -7.64 3.21 8.24
N TRP A 106 -8.71 2.89 8.97
CA TRP A 106 -9.69 3.87 9.43
C TRP A 106 -9.14 4.83 10.49
N THR A 107 -9.75 6.00 10.56
CA THR A 107 -9.50 6.99 11.62
C THR A 107 -10.17 6.57 12.92
N TRP A 108 -9.72 7.15 14.04
CA TRP A 108 -10.28 6.82 15.34
C TRP A 108 -11.75 7.22 15.46
N GLU A 109 -12.13 8.33 14.83
CA GLU A 109 -13.48 8.86 14.79
C GLU A 109 -14.42 7.89 14.05
N LYS A 110 -13.99 7.39 12.88
CA LYS A 110 -14.76 6.40 12.14
C LYS A 110 -14.94 5.10 12.93
N ILE A 111 -13.87 4.63 13.57
CA ILE A 111 -13.93 3.43 14.42
C ILE A 111 -14.87 3.64 15.62
N ALA A 112 -14.82 4.81 16.25
CA ALA A 112 -15.68 5.18 17.36
C ALA A 112 -17.16 5.14 16.98
N VAL A 113 -17.51 5.72 15.82
CA VAL A 113 -18.87 5.66 15.27
C VAL A 113 -19.27 4.22 14.97
N GLU A 114 -18.45 3.47 14.24
CA GLU A 114 -18.76 2.08 13.85
C GLU A 114 -18.98 1.16 15.07
N MET A 115 -18.11 1.26 16.07
CA MET A 115 -18.18 0.41 17.26
C MET A 115 -19.17 0.93 18.32
N ASN A 116 -19.86 2.05 18.05
CA ASN A 116 -20.73 2.74 18.98
C ASN A 116 -20.05 3.03 20.34
N TYR A 117 -18.80 3.51 20.28
CA TYR A 117 -18.01 3.87 21.45
C TYR A 117 -17.58 5.34 21.39
N ALA A 118 -17.46 5.97 22.55
CA ALA A 118 -16.77 7.26 22.64
C ALA A 118 -15.31 7.13 22.18
N TYR A 119 -14.78 8.17 21.52
CA TYR A 119 -13.39 8.23 21.05
C TYR A 119 -12.37 7.80 22.12
N ARG A 120 -12.53 8.30 23.36
CA ARG A 120 -11.66 7.98 24.50
C ARG A 120 -11.69 6.49 24.86
N ASN A 121 -12.83 5.81 24.69
CA ASN A 121 -12.94 4.38 24.95
C ASN A 121 -12.20 3.59 23.88
N VAL A 122 -12.33 3.96 22.60
CA VAL A 122 -11.62 3.31 21.49
C VAL A 122 -10.11 3.40 21.68
N THR A 123 -9.56 4.58 22.00
CA THR A 123 -8.10 4.73 22.19
C THR A 123 -7.59 3.97 23.42
N ARG A 124 -8.38 3.86 24.48
CA ARG A 124 -8.05 3.03 25.65
C ARG A 124 -8.07 1.54 25.32
N LEU A 125 -9.10 1.07 24.61
CA LEU A 125 -9.21 -0.32 24.16
C LEU A 125 -8.09 -0.68 23.20
N HIS A 126 -7.72 0.25 22.32
CA HIS A 126 -6.56 0.10 21.44
C HIS A 126 -5.27 -0.16 22.22
N GLY A 127 -4.97 0.67 23.23
CA GLY A 127 -3.77 0.47 24.06
C GLY A 127 -3.73 -0.92 24.70
N LYS A 128 -4.88 -1.40 25.22
CA LYS A 128 -5.02 -2.76 25.74
C LYS A 128 -4.79 -3.82 24.67
N ALA A 129 -5.41 -3.65 23.50
CA ALA A 129 -5.31 -4.58 22.39
C ALA A 129 -3.85 -4.76 21.94
N ILE A 130 -3.09 -3.68 21.78
CA ILE A 130 -1.67 -3.74 21.40
C ILE A 130 -0.83 -4.51 22.42
N ASN A 131 -1.10 -4.32 23.72
CA ASN A 131 -0.36 -5.04 24.76
C ASN A 131 -0.62 -6.55 24.70
N LEU A 132 -1.83 -6.97 24.34
CA LEU A 132 -2.23 -8.37 24.24
C LEU A 132 -1.69 -9.10 23.00
N ILE A 133 -1.34 -8.37 21.94
CA ILE A 133 -0.77 -8.98 20.72
C ILE A 133 0.55 -9.71 21.05
N LYS A 134 0.68 -10.94 20.57
CA LYS A 134 1.90 -11.76 20.69
C LYS A 134 2.63 -11.74 19.33
N ILE A 135 3.72 -10.98 19.26
CA ILE A 135 4.69 -10.89 18.15
C ILE A 135 6.08 -10.99 18.75
#